data_AF-A0A3D3TFG6-F1
#
_entry.id   AF-A0A3D3TFG6-F1
#
_cell.length_a   1.000
_cell.length_b   1.000
_cell.length_c   1.000
_cell.angle_alpha   90.00
_cell.angle_beta   90.00
_cell.angle_gamma   90.00
#
_symmetry.space_group_name_H-M   'P 1'
#
loop_
_entity.id
_entity.type
_entity.pdbx_description
1 polymer ?
#
loop_
_entity_poly.entity_id
_entity_poly.type
_entity_poly.pdbx_seq_one_letter_code
_entity_poly.pdbx_strand_id
1 'polypeptide(L)'
;MAALKITCFLDETQMTSLTDFISRQLFGCTKDEIEDIDTCFDTMNIRLCVEYSIGLETIELRQAEILDSDWNLIDADSAVLRSRLRRMIENYNYTQKQSAAYC
;
A
#
# COMPACT_ATOMS: atom_id res chain seq x y z
N MET A 1 26.94 -13.19 8.23
CA MET A 1 25.76 -12.33 8.01
C MET A 1 24.54 -13.16 8.39
N ALA A 2 24.00 -12.96 9.59
CA ALA A 2 22.79 -13.67 10.00
C ALA A 2 21.62 -13.09 9.20
N ALA A 3 21.02 -13.88 8.32
CA ALA A 3 19.80 -13.49 7.64
C ALA A 3 18.70 -13.41 8.70
N LEU A 4 18.22 -12.20 8.98
CA LEU A 4 17.05 -11.97 9.83
C LEU A 4 15.86 -12.63 9.12
N LYS A 5 15.46 -13.80 9.60
CA LYS A 5 14.27 -14.50 9.08
C LYS A 5 13.05 -13.72 9.59
N ILE A 6 12.58 -12.79 8.79
CA ILE A 6 11.31 -12.11 9.04
C ILE A 6 10.22 -13.17 8.84
N THR A 7 9.57 -13.57 9.92
CA THR A 7 8.38 -14.42 9.88
C THR A 7 7.18 -13.53 9.60
N CYS A 8 6.75 -13.50 8.34
CA CYS A 8 5.51 -12.86 7.94
C CYS A 8 4.33 -13.81 8.18
N PHE A 9 3.17 -13.24 8.50
CA PHE A 9 1.90 -13.95 8.58
C PHE A 9 1.37 -14.28 7.18
N LEU A 10 1.52 -13.35 6.23
CA LEU A 10 1.11 -13.54 4.85
C LEU A 10 2.24 -14.13 4.03
N ASP A 11 1.85 -15.00 3.09
CA ASP A 11 2.77 -15.44 2.05
C ASP A 11 2.94 -14.37 0.94
N GLU A 12 3.91 -14.62 0.06
CA GLU A 12 4.24 -13.70 -1.02
C GLU A 12 3.08 -13.51 -2.02
N THR A 13 2.25 -14.53 -2.22
CA THR A 13 1.09 -14.47 -3.13
C THR A 13 -0.02 -13.60 -2.54
N GLN A 14 -0.29 -13.75 -1.25
CA GLN A 14 -1.23 -12.91 -0.50
C GLN A 14 -0.76 -11.45 -0.48
N MET A 15 0.50 -11.21 -0.14
CA MET A 15 1.10 -9.86 -0.14
C MET A 15 1.04 -9.21 -1.54
N THR A 16 1.33 -9.98 -2.59
CA THR A 16 1.21 -9.50 -3.98
C THR A 16 -0.22 -9.13 -4.33
N SER A 17 -1.18 -9.97 -3.93
CA SER A 17 -2.61 -9.72 -4.16
C SER A 17 -3.09 -8.42 -3.49
N LEU A 18 -2.61 -8.13 -2.28
CA LEU A 18 -2.90 -6.87 -1.58
C LEU A 18 -2.28 -5.68 -2.32
N THR A 19 -1.02 -5.78 -2.75
CA THR A 19 -0.39 -4.69 -3.49
C THR A 19 -1.05 -4.45 -4.85
N ASP A 20 -1.54 -5.50 -5.51
CA ASP A 20 -2.29 -5.39 -6.76
C ASP A 20 -3.67 -4.76 -6.57
N PHE A 21 -4.34 -5.05 -5.45
CA PHE A 21 -5.57 -4.39 -5.08
C PHE A 21 -5.35 -2.88 -4.90
N ILE A 22 -4.32 -2.50 -4.15
CA ILE A 22 -3.97 -1.10 -3.89
C ILE A 22 -3.53 -0.39 -5.18
N SER A 23 -2.74 -1.06 -6.02
CA SER A 23 -2.29 -0.48 -7.29
C SER A 23 -3.44 -0.15 -8.22
N ARG A 24 -4.44 -1.04 -8.33
CA ARG A 24 -5.64 -0.79 -9.15
C ARG A 24 -6.43 0.42 -8.67
N GLN A 25 -6.53 0.64 -7.36
CA GLN A 25 -7.17 1.84 -6.81
C GLN A 25 -6.36 3.10 -7.16
N LEU A 26 -5.04 3.08 -6.90
CA LEU A 26 -4.16 4.22 -7.16
C LEU A 26 -4.09 4.61 -8.64
N PHE A 27 -3.97 3.64 -9.56
CA PHE A 27 -3.85 3.90 -10.99
C PHE A 27 -5.19 3.93 -11.74
N GLY A 28 -6.27 3.51 -11.10
CA GLY A 28 -7.62 3.52 -11.67
C GLY A 28 -8.40 4.81 -11.41
N CYS A 29 -8.01 5.57 -10.39
CA CYS A 29 -8.65 6.81 -9.97
C CYS A 29 -7.87 8.05 -10.41
N THR A 30 -8.57 9.16 -10.63
CA THR A 30 -7.89 10.46 -10.69
C THR A 30 -7.42 10.86 -9.29
N LYS A 31 -6.44 11.76 -9.22
CA LYS A 31 -5.79 12.13 -7.95
C LYS A 31 -6.77 12.60 -6.88
N ASP A 32 -7.82 13.32 -7.27
CA ASP A 32 -8.83 13.87 -6.37
C ASP A 32 -9.83 12.82 -5.86
N GLU A 33 -9.80 11.61 -6.45
CA GLU A 33 -10.66 10.47 -6.11
C GLU A 33 -9.91 9.39 -5.33
N ILE A 34 -8.63 9.62 -4.99
CA ILE A 34 -7.88 8.67 -4.17
C ILE A 34 -8.38 8.79 -2.73
N GLU A 35 -8.94 7.70 -2.23
CA GLU A 35 -9.45 7.60 -0.86
C GLU A 35 -8.56 6.67 -0.02
N ASP A 36 -8.61 6.87 1.29
CA ASP A 36 -7.98 5.95 2.25
C ASP A 36 -8.62 4.57 2.13
N ILE A 37 -7.81 3.53 2.29
CA ILE A 37 -8.27 2.15 2.22
C ILE A 37 -8.45 1.62 3.63
N ASP A 38 -9.67 1.20 3.94
CA ASP A 38 -9.99 0.44 5.14
C ASP A 38 -10.86 -0.76 4.73
N THR A 39 -10.26 -1.94 4.65
CA THR A 39 -10.94 -3.11 4.07
C THR A 39 -10.56 -4.41 4.77
N CYS A 40 -11.57 -5.20 5.12
CA CYS A 40 -11.40 -6.56 5.61
C CYS A 40 -11.24 -7.55 4.46
N PHE A 41 -10.23 -8.40 4.54
CA PHE A 41 -10.00 -9.52 3.64
C PHE A 41 -10.30 -10.82 4.38
N ASP A 42 -11.57 -11.23 4.38
CA ASP A 42 -12.03 -12.42 5.10
C ASP A 42 -11.32 -13.71 4.65
N THR A 43 -10.91 -13.78 3.37
CA THR A 43 -10.17 -14.94 2.83
C THR A 43 -8.76 -15.09 3.41
N MET A 44 -8.20 -14.01 3.96
CA MET A 44 -6.87 -13.96 4.57
C MET A 44 -6.95 -13.73 6.08
N ASN A 45 -8.15 -13.51 6.64
CA ASN A 45 -8.39 -13.13 8.04
C ASN A 45 -7.57 -11.90 8.48
N ILE A 46 -7.46 -10.90 7.61
CA ILE A 46 -6.75 -9.64 7.89
C ILE A 46 -7.63 -8.43 7.59
N ARG A 47 -7.23 -7.28 8.14
CA ARG A 47 -7.72 -5.97 7.73
C ARG A 47 -6.57 -5.13 7.21
N LEU A 48 -6.78 -4.50 6.06
CA LEU A 48 -5.84 -3.60 5.42
C LEU A 48 -6.27 -2.15 5.71
N CYS A 49 -5.36 -1.38 6.29
CA CYS A 49 -5.54 0.05 6.52
C CYS A 49 -4.43 0.81 5.77
N VAL A 50 -4.77 1.69 4.84
CA VAL A 50 -3.82 2.54 4.12
C VAL A 50 -4.33 3.98 4.13
N GLU A 51 -3.52 4.88 4.70
CA GLU A 51 -3.82 6.32 4.74
C GLU A 51 -2.89 7.07 3.78
N TYR A 52 -3.47 7.92 2.96
CA TYR A 52 -2.77 8.79 2.03
C TYR A 52 -2.83 10.26 2.47
N SER A 53 -1.80 11.01 2.10
CA SER A 53 -1.80 12.47 2.17
C SER A 53 -1.70 13.02 0.75
N ILE A 54 -2.77 13.64 0.29
CA ILE A 54 -2.86 14.18 -1.07
C ILE A 54 -2.44 15.65 -1.03
N GLY A 55 -1.25 15.94 -1.54
CA GLY A 55 -0.77 17.30 -1.78
C GLY A 55 -1.19 17.82 -3.15
N LEU A 56 -0.83 19.06 -3.49
CA LEU A 56 -1.19 19.67 -4.79
C LEU A 56 -0.59 18.93 -5.99
N GLU A 57 0.67 18.49 -5.90
CA GLU A 57 1.37 17.82 -7.00
C GLU A 57 1.67 16.33 -6.73
N THR A 58 1.77 15.93 -5.46
CA THR A 58 2.16 14.57 -5.07
C THR A 58 1.17 13.95 -4.10
N ILE A 59 1.21 12.62 -4.04
CA ILE A 59 0.57 11.82 -3.00
C ILE A 59 1.66 11.23 -2.12
N GLU A 60 1.43 11.18 -0.82
CA GLU A 60 2.34 10.57 0.14
C GLU A 60 1.64 9.47 0.93
N LEU A 61 2.38 8.42 1.28
CA LEU A 61 1.90 7.38 2.19
C LEU A 61 2.08 7.84 3.62
N ARG A 62 0.99 8.02 4.37
CA ARG A 62 1.07 8.29 5.81
C ARG A 62 1.22 6.99 6.60
N GLN A 63 0.35 6.05 6.33
CA GLN A 63 0.27 4.80 7.08
C GLN A 63 -0.12 3.66 6.13
N ALA A 64 0.44 2.48 6.39
CA ALA A 64 -0.02 1.26 5.77
C ALA A 64 0.20 0.11 6.73
N GLU A 65 -0.89 -0.53 7.12
CA GLU A 65 -0.93 -1.50 8.20
C GLU A 65 -1.81 -2.68 7.81
N ILE A 66 -1.35 -3.85 8.23
CA ILE A 66 -2.06 -5.10 8.12
C ILE A 66 -2.33 -5.54 9.54
N LEU A 67 -3.62 -5.67 9.86
CA LEU A 67 -4.10 -6.13 11.16
C LEU A 67 -4.61 -7.57 11.05
N ASP A 68 -4.47 -8.33 12.12
CA ASP A 68 -5.11 -9.66 12.22
C ASP A 68 -6.61 -9.54 12.54
N SER A 69 -7.28 -10.69 12.68
CA SER A 69 -8.71 -10.78 13.02
C SER A 69 -9.08 -10.12 14.36
N ASP A 70 -8.12 -10.00 15.26
CA ASP A 70 -8.26 -9.39 16.59
C ASP A 70 -7.82 -7.91 16.60
N TRP A 71 -7.55 -7.35 15.42
CA TRP A 71 -7.14 -5.96 15.18
C TRP A 71 -5.74 -5.64 15.72
N ASN A 72 -4.89 -6.66 15.93
CA ASN A 72 -3.50 -6.45 16.28
C ASN A 72 -2.65 -6.20 15.04
N LEU A 73 -1.69 -5.29 15.16
CA LEU A 73 -0.76 -4.97 14.10
C LEU A 73 0.17 -6.15 13.81
N ILE A 74 0.20 -6.57 12.55
CA ILE A 74 1.18 -7.53 12.05
C ILE A 74 2.40 -6.76 11.55
N ASP A 75 3.36 -6.49 12.44
CA ASP A 75 4.49 -5.59 12.20
C ASP A 75 5.32 -5.96 10.96
N ALA A 76 5.63 -7.25 10.80
CA ALA A 76 6.45 -7.75 9.70
C ALA A 76 5.80 -7.48 8.34
N ASP A 77 4.56 -7.92 8.18
CA ASP A 77 3.76 -7.76 6.97
C ASP A 77 3.49 -6.28 6.67
N SER A 78 3.19 -5.48 7.71
CA SER A 78 3.00 -4.03 7.58
C SER A 78 4.28 -3.32 7.14
N ALA A 79 5.45 -3.75 7.63
CA ALA A 79 6.73 -3.21 7.17
C ALA A 79 7.00 -3.57 5.70
N VAL A 80 6.71 -4.81 5.29
CA VAL A 80 6.84 -5.24 3.89
C VAL A 80 5.90 -4.45 2.99
N LEU A 81 4.63 -4.30 3.38
CA LEU A 81 3.63 -3.52 2.67
C LEU A 81 4.08 -2.06 2.49
N ARG A 82 4.45 -1.37 3.58
CA ARG A 82 4.94 0.02 3.53
C ARG A 82 6.11 0.20 2.56
N SER A 83 7.05 -0.75 2.56
CA SER A 83 8.19 -0.73 1.65
C SER A 83 7.77 -0.82 0.17
N ARG A 84 6.81 -1.70 -0.15
CA ARG A 84 6.28 -1.86 -1.51
C ARG A 84 5.46 -0.65 -1.95
N LEU A 85 4.57 -0.16 -1.09
CA LEU A 85 3.70 0.97 -1.38
C LEU A 85 4.48 2.27 -1.58
N ARG A 86 5.54 2.51 -0.81
CA ARG A 86 6.40 3.69 -0.99
C ARG A 86 6.96 3.75 -2.42
N ARG A 87 7.52 2.64 -2.91
CA ARG A 87 8.04 2.56 -4.30
C ARG A 87 6.93 2.77 -5.34
N MET A 88 5.75 2.23 -5.08
CA MET A 88 4.60 2.38 -5.99
C MET A 88 4.13 3.83 -6.07
N ILE A 89 4.03 4.54 -4.95
CA ILE A 89 3.62 5.95 -4.90
C ILE A 89 4.68 6.85 -5.51
N GLU A 90 5.97 6.57 -5.29
CA GLU A 90 7.08 7.26 -5.97
C GLU A 90 6.94 7.15 -7.50
N ASN A 91 6.66 5.94 -8.00
CA ASN A 91 6.42 5.72 -9.43
C ASN A 91 5.16 6.44 -9.93
N TYR A 92 4.05 6.41 -9.18
CA TYR A 92 2.82 7.13 -9.54
C TYR A 92 3.07 8.63 -9.68
N ASN A 93 3.71 9.24 -8.67
CA ASN A 93 4.03 10.66 -8.68
C ASN A 93 4.97 11.04 -9.83
N TYR A 94 5.94 10.17 -10.14
CA TYR A 94 6.85 10.38 -11.28
C TYR A 94 6.11 10.39 -12.61
N THR A 95 5.23 9.41 -12.85
CA THR A 95 4.42 9.32 -14.07
C THR A 95 3.50 10.52 -14.22
N GLN A 96 2.81 10.93 -13.15
CA GLN A 96 1.92 12.11 -13.18
C GLN A 96 2.69 13.40 -13.51
N LYS A 97 3.88 13.58 -12.93
CA LYS A 97 4.75 14.72 -13.24
C LYS A 97 5.23 14.73 -14.70
N GLN A 98 5.56 13.57 -15.27
CA GLN A 98 5.88 13.49 -16.69
C GLN A 98 4.69 13.84 -17.57
N SER A 99 3.51 13.28 -17.29
CA SER A 99 2.30 13.58 -18.06
C SER A 99 1.94 15.06 -18.05
N ALA A 100 2.12 15.75 -16.91
CA ALA A 100 1.89 17.19 -16.80
C ALA A 100 2.92 18.04 -17.58
N ALA A 101 4.14 17.55 -17.79
CA ALA A 101 5.21 18.29 -18.48
C ALA A 101 5.09 18.25 -20.02
N TYR A 102 4.24 17.39 -20.58
CA TYR A 102 4.01 17.27 -22.03
C TYR A 102 2.73 17.97 -22.52
N CYS A 103 2.07 18.77 -21.67
CA CYS A 103 0.91 19.60 -22.03
C CYS A 103 1.28 21.08 -22.19
#